data_AF-A0A659UJW9-F1
#
_entry.id   AF-A0A659UJW9-F1
#
_cell.length_a   1.000
_cell.length_b   1.000
_cell.length_c   1.000
_cell.angle_alpha   90.00
_cell.angle_beta   90.00
_cell.angle_gamma   90.00
#
_symmetry.space_group_name_H-M   'P 1'
#
loop_
_entity.id
_entity.type
_entity.pdbx_description
1 polymer ?
#
loop_
_entity_poly.entity_id
_entity_poly.type
_entity_poly.pdbx_seq_one_letter_code
_entity_poly.pdbx_strand_id
1 'polypeptide(L)'
;FVMPGEMGGFDAVAVQKHPEVEEVNHVHHAGNSSGIVDGAAAVLLGSKKAGKAMGLKPRARIRTFANIGSEPVLMLTGPVDVTEKLLKRAKMKLSDIDLFELNEA
;
A
#
# COMPACT_ATOMS: atom_id res chain seq x y z
N PHE A 1 -10.52 19.10 -1.04
CA PHE A 1 -10.76 18.20 0.11
C PHE A 1 -11.31 18.93 1.33
N VAL A 2 -11.03 20.23 1.51
CA VAL A 2 -11.60 21.09 2.57
C VAL A 2 -13.12 20.93 2.74
N MET A 3 -13.89 21.14 1.67
CA MET A 3 -15.36 21.10 1.73
C MET A 3 -15.91 19.75 2.27
N PRO A 4 -15.50 18.57 1.75
CA PRO A 4 -15.83 17.29 2.37
C PRO A 4 -15.35 17.14 3.82
N GLY A 5 -14.13 17.58 4.14
CA GLY A 5 -13.54 17.45 5.48
C GLY A 5 -14.32 18.20 6.54
N GLU A 6 -14.62 19.47 6.28
CA GLU A 6 -15.34 20.38 7.19
C GLU A 6 -16.84 20.07 7.21
N MET A 7 -17.52 20.15 6.05
CA MET A 7 -18.99 20.00 6.01
C MET A 7 -19.45 18.57 6.24
N GLY A 8 -18.62 17.58 5.92
CA GLY A 8 -18.88 16.17 6.20
C GLY A 8 -18.52 15.74 7.63
N GLY A 9 -17.86 16.59 8.41
CA GLY A 9 -17.42 16.31 9.79
C GLY A 9 -16.25 15.33 9.89
N PHE A 10 -15.61 14.95 8.78
CA PHE A 10 -14.50 14.00 8.79
C PHE A 10 -13.25 14.56 9.48
N ASP A 11 -13.00 15.87 9.35
CA ASP A 11 -11.87 16.52 10.04
C ASP A 11 -12.06 16.45 11.56
N ALA A 12 -13.28 16.67 12.05
CA ALA A 12 -13.60 16.59 13.47
C ALA A 12 -13.38 15.17 14.03
N VAL A 13 -13.75 14.12 13.26
CA VAL A 13 -13.47 12.72 13.63
C VAL A 13 -11.97 12.45 13.66
N ALA A 14 -11.21 12.98 12.68
CA ALA A 14 -9.76 12.83 12.64
C ALA A 14 -9.08 13.49 13.84
N VAL A 15 -9.41 14.75 14.14
CA VAL A 15 -8.89 15.49 15.31
C VAL A 15 -9.35 14.86 16.63
N GLN A 16 -10.57 14.32 16.72
CA GLN A 16 -11.02 13.61 17.91
C GLN A 16 -10.15 12.37 18.20
N LYS A 17 -9.71 11.68 17.15
CA LYS A 17 -8.80 10.53 17.29
C LYS A 17 -7.36 10.95 17.58
N HIS A 18 -6.93 12.08 17.02
CA HIS A 18 -5.60 12.66 17.12
C HIS A 18 -5.67 14.08 17.73
N PRO A 19 -5.97 14.20 19.03
CA PRO A 19 -6.18 15.50 19.69
C PRO A 19 -4.89 16.34 19.78
N GLU A 20 -3.74 15.74 19.50
CA GLU A 20 -2.47 16.45 19.33
C GLU A 20 -2.40 17.31 18.05
N VAL A 21 -3.34 17.10 17.12
CA VAL A 21 -3.47 17.87 15.87
C VAL A 21 -4.55 18.94 16.04
N GLU A 22 -4.19 20.21 15.85
CA GLU A 22 -5.14 21.33 15.93
C GLU A 22 -6.10 21.37 14.72
N GLU A 23 -5.55 21.21 13.52
CA GLU A 23 -6.31 21.27 12.26
C GLU A 23 -5.69 20.40 11.17
N VAL A 24 -6.52 19.99 10.19
CA VAL A 24 -6.08 19.23 9.02
C VAL A 24 -5.74 20.20 7.88
N ASN A 25 -4.48 20.24 7.46
CA ASN A 25 -4.09 20.99 6.28
C ASN A 25 -4.37 20.18 4.99
N HIS A 26 -5.36 20.62 4.22
CA HIS A 26 -5.80 19.96 2.99
C HIS A 26 -4.89 20.29 1.78
N VAL A 27 -3.76 19.60 1.68
CA VAL A 27 -2.76 19.79 0.61
C VAL A 27 -3.02 18.97 -0.67
N HIS A 28 -3.90 17.97 -0.59
CA HIS A 28 -4.21 17.12 -1.73
C HIS A 28 -5.14 17.83 -2.72
N HIS A 29 -5.03 17.49 -3.99
CA HIS A 29 -5.89 17.94 -5.09
C HIS A 29 -5.79 16.93 -6.25
N ALA A 30 -6.64 17.04 -7.27
CA ALA A 30 -6.68 16.09 -8.38
C ALA A 30 -5.31 15.85 -9.07
N GLY A 31 -4.42 16.85 -9.11
CA GLY A 31 -3.09 16.72 -9.71
C GLY A 31 -2.01 16.02 -8.87
N ASN A 32 -2.29 15.67 -7.61
CA ASN A 32 -1.33 14.97 -6.72
C ASN A 32 -1.97 13.79 -5.98
N SER A 33 -3.10 13.29 -6.51
CA SER A 33 -3.80 12.10 -6.01
C SER A 33 -3.98 11.12 -7.16
N SER A 34 -4.16 9.83 -6.86
CA SER A 34 -4.39 8.83 -7.90
C SER A 34 -5.61 9.16 -8.77
N GLY A 35 -5.45 8.99 -10.08
CA GLY A 35 -6.53 9.18 -11.03
C GLY A 35 -7.53 8.04 -11.00
N ILE A 36 -8.82 8.36 -11.19
CA ILE A 36 -9.85 7.36 -11.41
C ILE A 36 -9.75 6.90 -12.86
N VAL A 37 -9.42 5.62 -13.07
CA VAL A 37 -9.19 5.03 -14.40
C VAL A 37 -9.79 3.64 -14.49
N ASP A 38 -10.15 3.24 -15.71
CA ASP A 38 -10.53 1.87 -16.04
C ASP A 38 -9.32 1.08 -16.55
N GLY A 39 -9.15 -0.16 -16.10
CA GLY A 39 -8.04 -1.02 -16.52
C GLY A 39 -8.17 -2.46 -16.03
N ALA A 40 -7.40 -3.36 -16.64
CA ALA A 40 -7.33 -4.77 -16.25
C ALA A 40 -5.89 -5.29 -16.31
N ALA A 41 -5.55 -6.22 -15.41
CA ALA A 41 -4.26 -6.89 -15.37
C ALA A 41 -4.41 -8.38 -15.09
N ALA A 42 -3.44 -9.19 -15.54
CA ALA A 42 -3.40 -10.64 -15.28
C ALA A 42 -1.96 -11.10 -14.99
N VAL A 43 -1.82 -12.02 -14.03
CA VAL A 43 -0.54 -12.65 -13.68
C VAL A 43 -0.73 -14.16 -13.61
N LEU A 44 0.08 -14.91 -14.37
CA LEU A 44 0.10 -16.37 -14.30
C LEU A 44 1.05 -16.84 -13.20
N LEU A 45 0.50 -17.51 -12.18
CA LEU A 45 1.24 -18.10 -11.07
C LEU A 45 1.17 -19.63 -11.12
N GLY A 46 2.26 -20.29 -10.73
CA GLY A 46 2.30 -21.75 -10.72
C GLY A 46 3.53 -22.31 -10.03
N SER A 47 3.48 -23.61 -9.77
CA SER A 47 4.64 -24.34 -9.23
C SER A 47 5.71 -24.53 -10.30
N LYS A 48 6.96 -24.73 -9.87
CA LYS A 48 8.07 -25.09 -10.77
C LYS A 48 7.78 -26.38 -11.56
N LYS A 49 7.04 -27.33 -10.98
CA LYS A 49 6.65 -28.58 -11.64
C LYS A 49 5.67 -28.31 -12.79
N ALA A 50 4.62 -27.53 -12.54
CA ALA A 50 3.64 -27.17 -13.57
C ALA A 50 4.29 -26.40 -14.71
N GLY A 51 5.13 -25.40 -14.38
CA GLY A 51 5.88 -24.64 -15.39
C GLY A 51 6.76 -25.54 -16.27
N LYS A 52 7.50 -26.48 -15.68
CA LYS A 52 8.30 -27.47 -16.44
C LYS A 52 7.43 -28.36 -17.33
N ALA A 53 6.34 -28.90 -16.81
CA ALA A 53 5.44 -29.78 -17.58
C ALA A 53 4.83 -29.07 -18.79
N MET A 54 4.61 -27.76 -18.69
CA MET A 54 4.09 -26.92 -19.77
C MET A 54 5.18 -26.24 -20.62
N GLY A 55 6.46 -26.51 -20.39
CA GLY A 55 7.56 -25.87 -21.13
C GLY A 55 7.71 -24.37 -20.88
N LEU A 56 7.19 -23.83 -19.77
CA LEU A 56 7.21 -22.40 -19.45
C LEU A 56 8.51 -22.00 -18.72
N LYS A 57 9.12 -20.88 -19.13
CA LYS A 57 10.28 -20.27 -18.46
C LYS A 57 9.84 -19.37 -17.31
N PRO A 58 10.28 -19.59 -16.05
CA PRO A 58 9.93 -18.73 -14.93
C PRO A 58 10.55 -17.34 -15.06
N ARG A 59 9.78 -16.29 -14.73
CA ARG A 59 10.21 -14.87 -14.79
C ARG A 59 10.63 -14.30 -13.43
N ALA A 60 9.99 -14.74 -12.35
CA ALA A 60 10.25 -14.30 -10.99
C ALA A 60 9.75 -15.37 -9.99
N ARG A 61 10.00 -15.16 -8.70
CA ARG A 61 9.47 -16.00 -7.61
C ARG A 61 8.97 -15.11 -6.49
N ILE A 62 7.74 -15.36 -6.01
CA ILE A 62 7.23 -14.76 -4.77
C ILE A 62 8.03 -15.33 -3.60
N ARG A 63 8.89 -14.51 -2.97
CA ARG A 63 9.75 -14.96 -1.87
C ARG A 63 8.98 -15.01 -0.55
N THR A 64 8.18 -13.99 -0.27
CA THR A 64 7.43 -13.84 0.98
C THR A 64 6.23 -12.93 0.72
N PHE A 65 5.19 -13.09 1.54
CA PHE A 65 4.01 -12.23 1.55
C PHE A 65 3.69 -11.88 3.01
N ALA A 66 3.17 -10.68 3.25
CA ALA A 66 2.73 -10.22 4.55
C ALA A 66 1.52 -9.31 4.41
N ASN A 67 0.69 -9.28 5.44
CA ASN A 67 -0.43 -8.35 5.60
C ASN A 67 -0.43 -7.80 7.02
N ILE A 68 -1.05 -6.64 7.22
CA ILE A 68 -1.24 -6.02 8.52
C ILE A 68 -2.53 -5.18 8.49
N GLY A 69 -3.14 -4.97 9.65
CA GLY A 69 -4.12 -3.89 9.84
C GLY A 69 -3.40 -2.69 10.44
N SER A 70 -3.78 -1.49 10.03
CA SER A 70 -3.26 -0.23 10.58
C SER A 70 -4.40 0.60 11.17
N GLU A 71 -4.05 1.70 11.82
CA GLU A 71 -5.02 2.60 12.43
C GLU A 71 -5.94 3.19 11.33
N PRO A 72 -7.28 3.03 11.44
CA PRO A 72 -8.20 3.29 10.34
C PRO A 72 -8.50 4.77 10.08
N VAL A 73 -8.20 5.68 11.01
CA VAL A 73 -8.44 7.12 10.84
C VAL A 73 -7.32 7.77 10.03
N LEU A 74 -6.05 7.45 10.31
CA LEU A 74 -4.91 7.82 9.46
C LEU A 74 -4.86 6.98 8.19
N MET A 75 -5.27 5.71 8.26
CA MET A 75 -5.51 4.75 7.17
C MET A 75 -4.29 4.33 6.31
N LEU A 76 -3.49 5.29 5.82
CA LEU A 76 -2.51 5.08 4.74
C LEU A 76 -1.07 4.87 5.23
N THR A 77 -0.86 4.61 6.52
CA THR A 77 0.47 4.36 7.11
C THR A 77 0.88 2.88 7.10
N GLY A 78 -0.06 1.97 6.85
CA GLY A 78 0.18 0.52 6.84
C GLY A 78 1.34 0.01 5.96
N PRO A 79 1.69 0.63 4.81
CA PRO A 79 2.85 0.22 4.01
C PRO A 79 4.18 0.21 4.78
N VAL A 80 4.37 1.09 5.77
CA VAL A 80 5.59 1.11 6.59
C VAL A 80 5.68 -0.17 7.42
N ASP A 81 4.67 -0.41 8.26
CA ASP A 81 4.66 -1.54 9.20
C ASP A 81 4.65 -2.90 8.50
N VAL A 82 3.93 -3.02 7.38
CA VAL A 82 3.87 -4.28 6.63
C VAL A 82 5.21 -4.58 5.95
N THR A 83 5.95 -3.56 5.53
CA THR A 83 7.28 -3.71 4.92
C THR A 83 8.29 -4.19 5.94
N GLU A 84 8.30 -3.64 7.16
CA GLU A 84 9.14 -4.13 8.26
C GLU A 84 8.83 -5.60 8.61
N LYS A 85 7.53 -5.94 8.72
CA LYS A 85 7.06 -7.31 8.96
C LYS A 85 7.49 -8.26 7.83
N LEU A 86 7.36 -7.83 6.57
CA LEU A 86 7.74 -8.61 5.38
C LEU A 86 9.25 -8.91 5.39
N LEU A 87 10.08 -7.90 5.60
CA LEU A 87 11.54 -8.02 5.61
C LEU A 87 12.01 -8.94 6.74
N LYS A 88 11.45 -8.77 7.96
CA LYS A 88 11.72 -9.66 9.09
C LYS A 88 11.35 -11.11 8.77
N ARG A 89 10.17 -11.34 8.17
CA ARG A 89 9.72 -12.68 7.77
C ARG A 89 10.58 -13.28 6.66
N ALA A 90 11.02 -12.47 5.72
CA ALA A 90 11.90 -12.86 4.61
C ALA A 90 13.37 -13.03 5.02
N LYS A 91 13.73 -12.60 6.24
CA LYS A 91 15.11 -12.47 6.74
C LYS A 91 15.97 -11.62 5.80
N MET A 92 15.43 -10.48 5.40
CA MET A 92 16.06 -9.50 4.51
C MET A 92 16.22 -8.15 5.21
N LYS A 93 17.12 -7.33 4.67
CA LYS A 93 17.30 -5.92 5.00
C LYS A 93 16.78 -5.05 3.87
N LEU A 94 16.54 -3.77 4.14
CA LEU A 94 16.19 -2.78 3.10
C LEU A 94 17.25 -2.72 1.99
N SER A 95 18.53 -2.84 2.35
CA SER A 95 19.65 -2.87 1.40
C SER A 95 19.67 -4.08 0.47
N ASP A 96 18.86 -5.10 0.74
CA ASP A 96 18.74 -6.29 -0.12
C ASP A 96 17.68 -6.11 -1.22
N ILE A 97 17.00 -4.94 -1.26
CA ILE A 97 15.93 -4.63 -2.19
C ILE A 97 16.45 -3.63 -3.22
N ASP A 98 16.49 -4.04 -4.48
CA ASP A 98 16.93 -3.19 -5.57
C ASP A 98 15.88 -2.13 -5.95
N LEU A 99 14.60 -2.50 -5.88
CA LEU A 99 13.46 -1.68 -6.30
C LEU A 99 12.29 -1.81 -5.34
N PHE A 100 11.68 -0.68 -4.99
CA PHE A 100 10.42 -0.61 -4.25
C PHE A 100 9.32 -0.13 -5.19
N GLU A 101 8.20 -0.83 -5.17
CA GLU A 101 6.98 -0.42 -5.84
C GLU A 101 5.92 -0.15 -4.76
N LEU A 102 5.46 1.10 -4.69
CA LEU A 102 4.40 1.53 -3.79
C LEU A 102 3.33 2.23 -4.63
N ASN A 103 2.07 1.87 -4.41
CA ASN A 103 0.97 2.58 -5.06
C ASN A 103 0.88 4.01 -4.55
N GLU A 104 0.86 4.98 -5.46
CA GLU A 104 0.71 6.41 -5.18
C GLU A 104 -0.79 6.75 -5.05
N ALA A 105 -1.40 6.23 -3.96
CA ALA A 105 -2.82 6.38 -3.68
C ALA A 105 -3.23 7.84 -3.43
#